data_AF-A0A2K3LFH4-F1
#
_entry.id   AF-A0A2K3LFH4-F1
#
_cell.length_a   1.000
_cell.length_b   1.000
_cell.length_c   1.000
_cell.angle_alpha   90.00
_cell.angle_beta   90.00
_cell.angle_gamma   90.00
#
_symmetry.space_group_name_H-M   'P 1'
#
loop_
_entity.id
_entity.type
_entity.pdbx_description
1 polymer ?
#
loop_
_entity_poly.entity_id
_entity_poly.type
_entity_poly.pdbx_seq_one_letter_code
_entity_poly.pdbx_strand_id
1 'polypeptide(L)' 'VRRGTDVFKALALGAAGVFIGRPVVFSLAADGEAGVRKVLEILREEFELTMALCGCRSLKEITRDHVVTEWDRPRIAPRL' A
#
# COMPACT_ATOMS: atom_id res chain seq x y z
N VAL A 1 -4.44 -4.49 -1.83
CA VAL A 1 -3.98 -3.97 -0.52
C VAL A 1 -3.90 -5.10 0.49
N ARG A 2 -2.70 -5.63 0.67
CA ARG A 2 -2.33 -6.66 1.65
C ARG A 2 -1.07 -6.29 2.43
N ARG A 3 -0.32 -5.29 1.97
CA ARG A 3 0.87 -4.73 2.64
C ARG A 3 0.80 -3.22 2.76
N GLY A 4 1.58 -2.66 3.68
CA GLY A 4 1.75 -1.20 3.83
C GLY A 4 2.23 -0.52 2.53
N THR A 5 3.09 -1.18 1.76
CA THR A 5 3.54 -0.68 0.45
C THR A 5 2.44 -0.62 -0.60
N ASP A 6 1.40 -1.45 -0.51
CA ASP A 6 0.24 -1.34 -1.42
C ASP A 6 -0.58 -0.08 -1.10
N VAL A 7 -0.72 0.26 0.18
CA VAL A 7 -1.36 1.50 0.64
C VAL A 7 -0.59 2.69 0.09
N PHE A 8 0.73 2.71 0.33
CA PHE A 8 1.61 3.78 -0.14
C PHE A 8 1.53 3.99 -1.66
N LYS A 9 1.59 2.90 -2.45
CA LYS A 9 1.45 2.97 -3.91
C LYS A 9 0.10 3.53 -4.34
N ALA A 10 -0.99 3.11 -3.70
CA ALA A 10 -2.33 3.63 -4.03
C ALA A 10 -2.43 5.14 -3.76
N LEU A 11 -1.90 5.61 -2.63
CA LEU A 11 -1.87 7.03 -2.29
C LEU A 11 -0.99 7.83 -3.26
N ALA A 12 0.20 7.33 -3.60
CA ALA A 12 1.09 7.95 -4.58
C ALA A 12 0.46 8.04 -5.99
N LEU A 13 -0.46 7.12 -6.31
CA LEU A 13 -1.24 7.13 -7.54
C LEU A 13 -2.53 7.99 -7.46
N GLY A 14 -2.74 8.70 -6.35
CA GLY A 14 -3.81 9.69 -6.20
C GLY A 14 -5.02 9.24 -5.39
N ALA A 15 -5.01 8.05 -4.77
CA ALA A 15 -6.08 7.66 -3.87
C ALA A 15 -6.04 8.46 -2.55
N ALA A 16 -7.19 8.87 -2.03
CA ALA A 16 -7.29 9.51 -0.70
C ALA A 16 -7.19 8.49 0.46
N GLY A 17 -7.39 7.20 0.16
CA GLY A 17 -7.40 6.11 1.12
C GLY A 17 -7.72 4.79 0.44
N VAL A 18 -7.69 3.68 1.19
CA VAL A 18 -7.95 2.34 0.68
C VAL A 18 -8.81 1.52 1.64
N PHE A 19 -9.57 0.57 1.10
CA PHE A 19 -10.36 -0.40 1.87
C PHE A 19 -9.76 -1.81 1.76
N ILE A 20 -9.92 -2.61 2.81
CA ILE A 20 -9.54 -4.03 2.84
C ILE A 20 -10.77 -4.89 3.13
N GLY A 21 -10.94 -5.98 2.37
CA GLY A 21 -12.05 -6.93 2.53
C GLY A 21 -11.56 -8.30 2.97
N ARG A 22 -10.98 -9.08 2.04
CA ARG A 22 -10.50 -10.45 2.31
C ARG A 22 -9.62 -10.59 3.56
N PRO A 23 -8.65 -9.70 3.85
CA PRO A 23 -7.82 -9.81 5.06
C PRO A 23 -8.64 -9.77 6.35
N VAL A 24 -9.72 -8.99 6.38
CA VAL A 24 -10.62 -8.90 7.52
C VAL A 24 -11.33 -10.22 7.74
N VAL A 25 -11.99 -10.78 6.72
CA VAL A 25 -12.71 -12.05 6.88
C VAL A 25 -11.80 -13.25 7.13
N PHE A 26 -10.59 -13.26 6.57
CA PHE A 26 -9.62 -14.34 6.80
C PHE A 26 -9.05 -14.29 8.22
N SER A 27 -8.68 -13.11 8.71
CA SER A 27 -8.17 -12.96 10.08
C SER A 27 -9.27 -13.16 11.12
N LEU A 28 -10.50 -12.73 10.81
CA LEU A 28 -11.68 -13.02 11.63
C LEU A 28 -11.93 -14.52 11.78
N ALA A 29 -11.81 -15.28 10.69
CA ALA A 29 -11.97 -16.73 10.74
C ALA A 29 -10.81 -17.43 11.48
N ALA A 30 -9.60 -16.86 11.43
CA ALA A 30 -8.42 -17.44 12.06
C ALA A 30 -8.36 -17.20 13.58
N ASP A 31 -8.65 -15.98 14.03
CA ASP A 31 -8.45 -15.56 15.44
C ASP A 31 -9.48 -14.51 15.90
N GLY A 32 -10.69 -14.55 15.34
CA GLY A 32 -11.79 -13.68 15.77
C GLY A 32 -11.45 -12.18 15.69
N GLU A 33 -11.93 -11.42 16.67
CA GLU A 33 -11.65 -9.98 16.76
C GLU A 33 -10.14 -9.70 16.88
N ALA A 34 -9.39 -10.52 17.62
CA ALA A 34 -7.96 -10.35 17.83
C ALA A 34 -7.19 -10.44 16.50
N GLY A 35 -7.57 -11.39 15.64
CA GLY A 35 -7.04 -11.49 14.28
C GLY A 35 -7.29 -10.24 13.45
N VAL A 36 -8.51 -9.71 13.46
CA VAL A 36 -8.85 -8.47 12.72
C VAL A 36 -8.06 -7.28 13.25
N ARG A 37 -7.97 -7.13 14.57
CA ARG A 37 -7.14 -6.09 15.21
C ARG A 37 -5.69 -6.22 14.77
N LYS A 38 -5.15 -7.45 14.75
CA LYS A 38 -3.76 -7.69 14.36
C LYS A 38 -3.50 -7.36 12.89
N VAL A 39 -4.41 -7.68 11.97
CA VAL A 39 -4.22 -7.34 10.55
C VAL A 39 -4.24 -5.84 10.30
N LEU A 40 -5.07 -5.10 11.05
CA LEU A 40 -5.12 -3.64 10.97
C LEU A 40 -3.84 -3.00 11.55
N GLU A 41 -3.34 -3.53 12.66
CA GLU A 41 -2.07 -3.10 13.27
C GLU A 41 -0.88 -3.34 12.32
N ILE A 42 -0.75 -4.56 11.76
CA ILE A 42 0.32 -4.89 10.80
C ILE A 42 0.28 -3.94 9.60
N LEU A 43 -0.90 -3.70 9.02
CA LEU A 43 -1.00 -2.80 7.87
C LEU A 43 -0.61 -1.36 8.20
N ARG A 44 -0.95 -0.89 9.40
CA ARG A 44 -0.54 0.43 9.90
C ARG A 44 0.96 0.51 10.09
N GLU A 45 1.56 -0.45 10.79
CA GLU A 45 3.00 -0.49 11.08
C GLU A 45 3.82 -0.58 9.78
N GLU A 46 3.44 -1.48 8.86
CA GLU A 46 4.12 -1.59 7.56
C GLU A 46 3.98 -0.30 6.74
N PHE A 47 2.82 0.37 6.78
CA PHE A 47 2.60 1.62 6.05
C PHE A 47 3.44 2.76 6.64
N GLU A 48 3.48 2.88 7.97
CA GLU A 48 4.29 3.86 8.69
C GLU A 48 5.78 3.64 8.41
N LEU A 49 6.25 2.38 8.45
CA LEU A 49 7.62 2.02 8.05
C LEU A 49 7.91 2.40 6.60
N THR A 50 6.97 2.13 5.69
CA THR A 50 7.12 2.50 4.27
C THR A 50 7.25 4.02 4.11
N MET A 51 6.40 4.78 4.79
CA MET A 51 6.46 6.25 4.80
C MET A 51 7.82 6.75 5.30
N ALA A 52 8.33 6.21 6.41
CA ALA A 52 9.62 6.57 6.97
C ALA A 52 10.78 6.28 5.99
N LEU A 53 10.79 5.09 5.37
CA LEU A 53 11.82 4.70 4.40
C LEU A 53 11.76 5.51 3.09
N CYS A 54 10.56 5.97 2.71
CA CYS A 54 10.35 6.85 1.56
C CYS A 54 10.51 8.34 1.89
N GLY A 55 10.88 8.71 3.12
CA GLY A 55 11.09 10.11 3.51
C GLY A 55 9.81 10.94 3.63
N CYS A 56 8.66 10.29 3.81
CA CYS A 56 7.35 10.95 3.96
C CYS A 56 6.94 10.97 5.44
N ARG A 57 6.74 12.15 6.02
CA ARG A 57 6.28 12.36 7.41
C ARG A 57 4.79 12.61 7.52
N SER A 58 4.14 12.88 6.39
CA SER A 58 2.69 13.06 6.30
C SER A 58 2.14 12.53 4.98
N LEU A 59 0.83 12.26 4.93
CA LEU A 59 0.18 11.79 3.71
C LEU A 59 0.32 12.79 2.54
N LYS A 60 0.43 14.09 2.83
CA LYS A 60 0.61 15.15 1.82
C LYS A 60 1.97 15.10 1.13
N GLU A 61 2.97 14.48 1.77
CA GLU A 61 4.31 14.32 1.21
C GLU A 61 4.40 13.10 0.27
N ILE A 62 3.37 12.23 0.25
CA ILE A 62 3.32 11.10 -0.68
C ILE A 62 2.92 11.61 -2.06
N THR A 63 3.90 11.70 -2.95
CA THR A 63 3.71 12.18 -4.33
C THR A 63 3.86 11.07 -5.36
N ARG A 64 3.43 11.36 -6.59
CA ARG A 64 3.58 10.47 -7.76
C ARG A 64 5.03 10.05 -8.01
N ASP A 65 6.01 10.88 -7.67
CA ASP A 65 7.43 10.63 -7.94
C ASP A 65 8.03 9.52 -7.05
N HIS A 66 7.36 9.15 -5.96
CA HIS A 66 7.81 8.08 -5.07
C HIS A 66 7.60 6.67 -5.66
N VAL A 67 6.90 6.54 -6.78
CA VAL A 67 6.60 5.24 -7.40
C VAL A 67 6.93 5.23 -8.89
N VAL A 68 7.38 4.07 -9.37
CA VAL A 68 7.49 3.78 -10.80
C VAL A 68 6.65 2.54 -11.09
N THR A 69 5.83 2.61 -12.11
CA THR A 69 4.97 1.54 -12.58
C THR A 69 5.46 1.03 -13.94
N GLU A 70 5.05 -0.18 -14.31
CA GLU A 70 5.38 -0.72 -15.64
C GLU A 70 4.83 0.14 -16.79
N TRP A 71 3.79 0.94 -16.55
CA TRP A 71 3.22 1.86 -17.54
C TRP A 71 4.08 3.09 -17.80
N ASP A 72 4.99 3.42 -16.89
CA ASP A 72 5.92 4.55 -17.05
C ASP A 72 7.14 4.17 -17.89
N ARG A 73 7.40 2.87 -18.06
CA ARG A 73 8.53 2.39 -18.86
C ARG A 73 8.21 2.58 -20.35
N PRO A 74 9.10 3.21 -21.13
CA PRO A 74 8.90 3.31 -22.58
C PRO A 74 8.80 1.90 -23.16
N ARG A 75 7.69 1.61 -23.84
CA ARG A 75 7.53 0.36 -24.58
C ARG A 75 8.54 0.36 -25.72
N ILE A 76 9.63 -0.40 -25.58
CA ILE A 76 10.55 -0.66 -26.69
C ILE A 76 9.79 -1.54 -27.68
N ALA A 77 9.17 -0.93 -28.69
CA ALA A 77 8.66 -1.67 -29.84
C ALA A 77 9.86 -2.32 -30.55
N PRO A 78 9.82 -3.63 -30.84
CA PRO A 78 10.87 -4.25 -31.64
C PRO A 78 10.94 -3.53 -32.98
N ARG A 79 12.12 -3.01 -33.32
CA ARG A 79 12.40 -2.47 -34.65
C ARG A 79 12.47 -3.68 -35.59
N LEU A 80 11.43 -3.87 -36.39
CA LEU A 80 11.47 -4.72 -37.58
C LEU A 80 12.38 -4.08 -38.64
#